data_AF-A0AAD9MP43-F1
#
_entry.id   AF-A0AAD9MP43-F1
#
_cell.length_a   1.000
_cell.length_b   1.000
_cell.length_c   1.000
_cell.angle_alpha   90.00
_cell.angle_beta   90.00
_cell.angle_gamma   90.00
#
_symmetry.space_group_name_H-M   'P 1'
#
loop_
_entity.id
_entity.type
_entity.pdbx_description
1 polymer ?
#
loop_
_entity_poly.entity_id
_entity_poly.type
_entity_poly.pdbx_seq_one_letter_code
_entity_poly.pdbx_strand_id
1 'polypeptide(L)'
;MAARQAARKALGLGATQHLAATTGHAKPTLFFREICRTLPWVIQTYKLEELTTLSDLRHNINQMFRQYSEVKSPEAVDLLIYKGREELEMIIMQHKQRHHLIDKYVGLPATTEPQAPRADVSPFLANFYLSN
;
A
#
# COMPACT_ATOMS: atom_id res chain seq x y z
N MET A 1 18.98 -31.36 35.43
CA MET A 1 18.83 -30.75 34.08
C MET A 1 17.39 -30.82 33.53
N ALA A 2 16.58 -31.85 33.84
CA ALA A 2 15.21 -31.99 33.32
C ALA A 2 14.19 -30.93 33.81
N ALA A 3 14.32 -30.44 35.05
CA ALA A 3 13.37 -29.48 35.63
C ALA A 3 13.32 -28.11 34.91
N ARG A 4 14.44 -27.69 34.29
CA ARG A 4 14.51 -26.43 33.52
C ARG A 4 13.75 -26.49 32.20
N GLN A 5 13.60 -27.66 31.60
CA GLN A 5 12.82 -27.84 30.36
C GLN A 5 11.31 -27.82 30.63
N ALA A 6 10.86 -28.37 31.76
CA ALA A 6 9.46 -28.34 32.16
C ALA A 6 8.96 -26.91 32.44
N ALA A 7 9.77 -26.09 33.12
CA ALA A 7 9.42 -24.69 33.43
C ALA A 7 9.25 -23.82 32.17
N ARG A 8 10.07 -24.04 31.13
CA ARG A 8 9.95 -23.30 29.85
C ARG A 8 8.67 -23.64 29.08
N LYS A 9 8.17 -24.87 29.23
CA LYS A 9 6.91 -25.33 28.61
C LYS A 9 5.68 -24.77 29.33
N ALA A 10 5.74 -24.62 30.65
CA ALA A 10 4.67 -24.03 31.46
C ALA A 10 4.54 -22.50 31.29
N LEU A 11 5.65 -21.81 31.02
CA LEU A 11 5.66 -20.35 30.80
C LEU A 11 5.26 -19.92 29.38
N GLY A 12 4.89 -20.84 28.48
CA GLY A 12 4.56 -20.51 27.08
C GLY A 12 5.74 -20.00 26.23
N LEU A 13 6.96 -19.89 26.79
CA LEU A 13 8.20 -19.48 26.09
C LEU A 13 8.83 -20.63 25.26
N GLY A 14 8.01 -21.59 24.84
CA GLY A 14 8.45 -22.84 24.22
C GLY A 14 7.44 -23.34 23.20
N ALA A 15 7.01 -22.47 22.30
CA ALA A 15 6.49 -22.82 20.99
C ALA A 15 6.29 -21.52 20.23
N THR A 16 7.21 -21.16 19.33
CA THR A 16 6.73 -20.60 18.07
C THR A 16 5.85 -21.70 17.50
N GLN A 17 4.54 -21.61 17.77
CA GLN A 17 3.56 -22.24 16.94
C GLN A 17 3.83 -21.64 15.56
N HIS A 18 4.67 -22.32 14.76
CA HIS A 18 4.44 -22.32 13.34
C HIS A 18 3.01 -22.86 13.23
N LEU A 19 2.05 -21.94 13.18
CA LEU A 19 0.75 -22.21 12.61
C LEU A 19 1.08 -22.93 11.32
N ALA A 20 0.82 -24.24 11.31
CA ALA A 20 1.03 -25.08 10.17
C ALA A 20 0.12 -24.50 9.08
N ALA A 21 0.75 -23.65 8.28
CA ALA A 21 0.17 -22.91 7.19
C ALA A 21 -0.29 -23.90 6.13
N THR A 22 -1.48 -24.45 6.32
CA THR A 22 -2.36 -24.76 5.19
C THR A 22 -2.96 -23.44 4.70
N THR A 23 -2.13 -22.43 4.46
CA THR A 23 -2.55 -21.10 4.06
C THR A 23 -2.26 -20.96 2.58
N GLY A 24 -3.30 -20.99 1.75
CA GLY A 24 -3.15 -20.48 0.39
C GLY A 24 -2.71 -19.02 0.50
N HIS A 25 -1.51 -18.71 0.00
CA HIS A 25 -1.00 -17.34 -0.05
C HIS A 25 -2.03 -16.41 -0.69
N ALA A 26 -2.18 -15.22 -0.13
CA ALA A 26 -3.16 -14.27 -0.60
C ALA A 26 -2.79 -13.83 -2.02
N LYS A 27 -3.76 -13.92 -2.94
CA LYS A 27 -3.53 -13.59 -4.34
C LYS A 27 -3.70 -12.07 -4.53
N PRO A 28 -2.66 -11.33 -4.95
CA PRO A 28 -2.77 -9.89 -5.18
C PRO A 28 -3.86 -9.53 -6.20
N THR A 29 -4.08 -10.40 -7.19
CA THR A 29 -5.11 -10.22 -8.23
C THR A 29 -6.54 -10.28 -7.68
N LEU A 30 -6.79 -11.10 -6.66
CA LEU A 30 -8.10 -11.17 -6.00
C LEU A 30 -8.35 -9.91 -5.17
N PHE A 31 -7.33 -9.48 -4.43
CA PHE A 31 -7.39 -8.26 -3.64
C PHE A 31 -7.58 -7.02 -4.52
N PHE A 32 -6.87 -6.92 -5.65
CA PHE A 32 -7.08 -5.83 -6.61
C PHE A 32 -8.52 -5.80 -7.16
N ARG A 33 -9.09 -6.97 -7.48
CA ARG A 33 -10.49 -7.08 -7.93
C ARG A 33 -11.47 -6.67 -6.84
N GLU A 34 -11.18 -6.94 -5.58
CA GLU A 34 -11.97 -6.50 -4.43
C GLU A 34 -11.98 -4.97 -4.35
N ILE A 35 -10.81 -4.32 -4.39
CA ILE A 35 -10.69 -2.85 -4.42
C ILE A 35 -11.50 -2.28 -5.60
N CYS A 36 -11.32 -2.81 -6.80
CA CYS A 36 -12.00 -2.28 -7.99
C CYS A 36 -13.53 -2.29 -7.91
N ARG A 37 -14.11 -3.18 -7.09
CA ARG A 37 -15.55 -3.24 -6.82
C ARG A 37 -16.01 -2.23 -5.78
N THR A 38 -15.15 -1.84 -4.84
CA THR A 38 -15.46 -0.84 -3.80
C THR A 38 -15.26 0.60 -4.28
N LEU A 39 -14.38 0.82 -5.28
CA LEU A 39 -14.08 2.16 -5.78
C LEU A 39 -15.27 3.03 -6.21
N PRO A 40 -16.31 2.51 -6.91
CA PRO A 40 -17.47 3.33 -7.26
C PRO A 40 -18.15 3.94 -6.03
N TRP A 41 -18.27 3.17 -4.95
CA TRP A 41 -18.81 3.64 -3.68
C TRP A 41 -17.89 4.69 -3.06
N VAL A 42 -16.57 4.45 -3.04
CA VAL A 42 -15.59 5.41 -2.50
C VAL A 42 -15.67 6.76 -3.22
N ILE A 43 -15.76 6.77 -4.55
CA ILE A 43 -15.87 8.01 -5.34
C ILE A 43 -17.10 8.81 -4.93
N GLN A 44 -18.25 8.16 -4.80
CA GLN A 44 -19.52 8.81 -4.42
C GLN A 44 -19.47 9.30 -2.96
N THR A 45 -19.06 8.45 -2.02
CA THR A 45 -19.02 8.76 -0.59
C THR A 45 -18.07 9.92 -0.29
N TYR A 46 -16.91 9.94 -0.94
CA TYR A 46 -15.91 10.98 -0.73
C TYR A 46 -16.07 12.17 -1.68
N LYS A 47 -17.05 12.15 -2.60
CA LYS A 47 -17.33 13.18 -3.63
C LYS A 47 -16.19 13.42 -4.63
N LEU A 48 -15.42 12.39 -4.99
CA LEU A 48 -14.19 12.53 -5.79
C LEU A 48 -14.43 12.75 -7.29
N GLU A 49 -15.69 12.81 -7.73
CA GLU A 49 -16.12 12.89 -9.14
C GLU A 49 -15.55 14.11 -9.89
N GLU A 50 -15.26 15.20 -9.18
CA GLU A 50 -14.69 16.42 -9.77
C GLU A 50 -13.17 16.33 -10.02
N LEU A 51 -12.48 15.40 -9.34
CA LEU A 51 -11.01 15.30 -9.37
C LEU A 51 -10.49 14.10 -10.14
N THR A 52 -11.27 13.02 -10.25
CA THR A 52 -10.82 11.78 -10.88
C THR A 52 -11.99 11.01 -11.48
N THR A 53 -11.71 10.21 -12.49
CA THR A 53 -12.66 9.21 -12.99
C THR A 53 -12.42 7.85 -12.35
N LEU A 54 -13.43 6.98 -12.38
CA LEU A 54 -13.28 5.59 -11.93
C LEU A 54 -12.17 4.84 -12.70
N SER A 55 -11.96 5.18 -13.97
CA SER A 55 -10.90 4.60 -14.79
C SER A 55 -9.52 5.03 -14.29
N ASP A 56 -9.34 6.32 -14.04
CA ASP A 56 -8.06 6.89 -13.59
C ASP A 56 -7.71 6.38 -12.19
N LEU A 57 -8.69 6.32 -11.28
CA LEU A 57 -8.46 5.79 -9.93
C LEU A 57 -8.05 4.31 -9.95
N ARG A 58 -8.66 3.49 -10.82
CA ARG A 58 -8.25 2.09 -11.03
C ARG A 58 -6.84 2.00 -11.62
N HIS A 59 -6.51 2.90 -12.55
CA HIS A 59 -5.17 2.98 -13.13
C HIS A 59 -4.12 3.32 -12.07
N ASN A 60 -4.36 4.36 -11.26
CA ASN A 60 -3.46 4.81 -10.20
C ASN A 60 -3.21 3.71 -9.17
N ILE A 61 -4.26 3.02 -8.72
CA ILE A 61 -4.12 1.88 -7.82
C ILE A 61 -3.31 0.76 -8.48
N ASN A 62 -3.55 0.45 -9.76
CA ASN A 62 -2.75 -0.55 -10.47
C ASN A 62 -1.26 -0.17 -10.54
N GLN A 63 -0.93 1.11 -10.70
CA GLN A 63 0.47 1.58 -10.63
C GLN A 63 1.08 1.32 -9.25
N MET A 64 0.34 1.54 -8.16
CA MET A 64 0.81 1.21 -6.81
C MET A 64 1.06 -0.29 -6.64
N PHE A 65 0.23 -1.16 -7.20
CA PHE A 65 0.48 -2.61 -7.19
C PHE A 65 1.75 -2.96 -7.99
N ARG A 66 2.01 -2.26 -9.11
CA ARG A 66 3.20 -2.47 -9.95
C ARG A 66 4.49 -2.00 -9.28
N GLN A 67 4.44 -0.97 -8.45
CA GLN A 67 5.59 -0.48 -7.67
C GLN A 67 6.23 -1.57 -6.80
N TYR A 68 5.42 -2.50 -6.29
CA TYR A 68 5.90 -3.62 -5.46
C TYR A 68 6.00 -4.96 -6.22
N SER A 69 5.99 -4.93 -7.56
CA SER A 69 6.04 -6.14 -8.39
C SER A 69 7.34 -6.95 -8.27
N GLU A 70 8.43 -6.32 -7.83
CA GLU A 70 9.73 -6.97 -7.62
C GLU A 70 9.78 -7.83 -6.35
N VAL A 71 8.81 -7.69 -5.44
CA VAL A 71 8.77 -8.43 -4.18
C VAL A 71 8.35 -9.88 -4.43
N LYS A 72 9.31 -10.81 -4.34
CA LYS A 72 9.09 -12.24 -4.61
C LYS A 72 8.84 -13.10 -3.36
N SER A 73 9.12 -12.58 -2.17
CA SER A 73 8.92 -13.34 -0.93
C SER A 73 7.42 -13.49 -0.64
N PRO A 74 6.89 -14.72 -0.51
CA PRO A 74 5.46 -14.94 -0.31
C PRO A 74 4.96 -14.32 1.01
N GLU A 75 5.76 -14.38 2.08
CA GLU A 75 5.42 -13.78 3.37
C GLU A 75 5.35 -12.23 3.28
N ALA A 76 6.25 -11.64 2.49
CA ALA A 76 6.22 -10.19 2.25
C ALA A 76 5.01 -9.77 1.42
N VAL A 77 4.61 -10.60 0.44
CA VAL A 77 3.38 -10.38 -0.34
C VAL A 77 2.14 -10.46 0.55
N ASP A 78 2.06 -11.48 1.41
CA ASP A 78 0.96 -11.63 2.36
C ASP A 78 0.87 -10.41 3.30
N LEU A 79 2.01 -9.91 3.80
CA LEU A 79 2.06 -8.70 4.63
C LEU A 79 1.66 -7.43 3.87
N LEU A 80 2.05 -7.29 2.60
CA LEU A 80 1.62 -6.16 1.77
C LEU A 80 0.11 -6.17 1.53
N ILE A 81 -0.46 -7.34 1.26
CA ILE A 81 -1.91 -7.50 1.12
C ILE A 81 -2.61 -7.18 2.44
N TYR A 82 -2.07 -7.64 3.58
CA TYR A 82 -2.60 -7.31 4.90
C TYR A 82 -2.64 -5.79 5.12
N LYS A 83 -1.53 -5.08 4.88
CA LYS A 83 -1.48 -3.60 4.96
C LYS A 83 -2.47 -2.92 4.01
N GLY A 84 -2.63 -3.45 2.80
CA GLY A 84 -3.61 -2.94 1.84
C GLY A 84 -5.05 -3.11 2.32
N ARG A 85 -5.38 -4.24 2.96
CA ARG A 85 -6.72 -4.50 3.51
C ARG A 85 -7.05 -3.57 4.66
N GLU A 86 -6.11 -3.37 5.59
CA GLU A 86 -6.27 -2.43 6.70
C GLU A 86 -6.53 -1.01 6.18
N GLU A 87 -5.78 -0.56 5.17
CA GLU A 87 -6.00 0.75 4.55
C GLU A 87 -7.37 0.84 3.86
N LEU A 88 -7.82 -0.22 3.16
CA LEU A 88 -9.14 -0.27 2.55
C LEU A 88 -10.25 -0.22 3.61
N GLU A 89 -10.10 -0.92 4.72
CA GLU A 89 -11.04 -0.90 5.83
C GLU A 89 -11.14 0.48 6.46
N MET A 90 -10.00 1.17 6.67
CA MET A 90 -9.98 2.55 7.17
C MET A 90 -10.72 3.54 6.25
N ILE A 91 -10.74 3.29 4.94
CA ILE A 91 -11.50 4.09 3.97
C ILE A 91 -12.99 3.71 4.02
N ILE A 92 -13.32 2.42 4.05
CA ILE A 92 -14.71 1.96 4.09
C ILE A 92 -15.41 2.41 5.38
N MET A 93 -14.73 2.32 6.51
CA MET A 93 -15.22 2.78 7.82
C MET A 93 -15.16 4.31 7.97
N GLN A 94 -14.77 5.04 6.93
CA GLN A 94 -14.66 6.50 6.92
C GLN A 94 -13.73 7.10 7.99
N HIS A 95 -12.76 6.32 8.49
CA HIS A 95 -11.73 6.81 9.40
C HIS A 95 -10.72 7.73 8.68
N LYS A 96 -10.59 7.58 7.35
CA LYS A 96 -9.84 8.53 6.50
C LYS A 96 -10.77 9.61 5.97
N GLN A 97 -10.29 10.85 5.95
CA GLN A 97 -10.94 12.00 5.32
C GLN A 97 -10.60 12.16 3.83
N ARG A 98 -11.43 12.93 3.10
CA ARG A 98 -11.29 13.21 1.66
C ARG A 98 -9.89 13.61 1.23
N HIS A 99 -9.24 14.54 1.93
CA HIS A 99 -7.91 15.04 1.55
C HIS A 99 -6.86 13.92 1.52
N HIS A 100 -6.90 12.95 2.45
CA HIS A 100 -6.01 11.79 2.42
C HIS A 100 -6.14 10.96 1.14
N LEU A 101 -7.37 10.82 0.62
CA LEU A 101 -7.61 10.08 -0.62
C LEU A 101 -7.11 10.87 -1.84
N ILE A 102 -7.30 12.19 -1.81
CA ILE A 102 -6.83 13.08 -2.87
C ILE A 102 -5.30 13.01 -2.97
N ASP A 103 -4.61 13.25 -1.86
CA ASP A 103 -3.14 13.31 -1.82
C ASP A 103 -2.51 11.99 -2.25
N LYS A 104 -3.11 10.85 -1.87
CA LYS A 104 -2.50 9.52 -2.04
C LYS A 104 -2.92 8.79 -3.30
N TYR A 105 -4.18 8.89 -3.72
CA TYR A 105 -4.75 8.04 -4.79
C TYR A 105 -5.18 8.83 -6.03
N VAL A 106 -5.57 10.10 -5.86
CA VAL A 106 -5.94 10.97 -6.99
C VAL A 106 -4.70 11.67 -7.56
N GLY A 107 -3.76 12.09 -6.69
CA GLY A 107 -2.54 12.83 -7.03
C GLY A 107 -1.42 12.06 -7.73
N LEU A 108 -1.73 11.08 -8.60
CA LEU A 108 -0.75 10.40 -9.45
C LEU A 108 -1.21 10.49 -10.92
N PRO A 109 -0.36 10.96 -11.85
CA PRO A 109 1.03 11.35 -11.67
C PRO A 109 1.14 12.78 -11.12
N ALA A 110 2.27 13.09 -10.51
CA ALA A 110 2.69 14.48 -10.40
C ALA A 110 2.60 15.12 -11.79
N THR A 111 1.65 16.03 -12.02
CA THR A 111 1.65 16.90 -13.21
C THR A 111 2.84 17.86 -13.17
N THR A 112 3.62 17.84 -12.10
CA THR A 112 5.05 18.13 -12.18
C THR A 112 5.78 16.80 -12.36
N GLU A 113 5.80 16.28 -13.59
CA GLU A 113 7.09 15.80 -14.11
C GLU A 113 8.06 16.90 -13.68
N PRO A 114 9.06 16.66 -12.81
CA PRO A 114 10.02 17.71 -12.49
C PRO A 114 10.49 18.19 -13.85
N GLN A 115 10.17 19.44 -14.18
CA GLN A 115 10.49 20.01 -15.48
C GLN A 115 11.93 19.62 -15.72
N ALA A 116 12.18 18.81 -16.76
CA ALA A 116 13.50 18.22 -16.96
C ALA A 116 14.51 19.34 -16.73
N PRO A 117 15.44 19.19 -15.77
CA PRO A 117 16.33 20.28 -15.43
C PRO A 117 16.90 20.78 -16.74
N ARG A 118 16.76 22.10 -16.94
CA ARG A 118 17.26 22.83 -18.09
C ARG A 118 18.53 22.13 -18.57
N ALA A 119 18.54 21.61 -19.81
CA ALA A 119 19.56 20.66 -20.27
C ALA A 119 21.01 21.20 -20.16
N ASP A 120 21.12 22.51 -19.94
CA ASP A 120 22.30 23.31 -19.68
C ASP A 120 22.79 23.32 -18.21
N VAL A 121 22.06 22.73 -17.25
CA VAL A 121 22.33 22.85 -15.81
C VAL A 121 22.49 21.48 -15.16
N SER A 122 23.59 21.29 -14.43
CA SER A 122 23.83 20.04 -13.70
C SER A 122 22.80 19.83 -12.59
N PRO A 123 22.46 18.58 -12.22
CA PRO A 123 21.55 18.29 -11.11
C PRO A 123 21.99 18.94 -9.78
N PHE A 124 23.31 19.05 -9.58
CA PHE A 124 23.89 19.75 -8.43
C PHE A 124 23.59 21.25 -8.45
N LEU A 125 23.81 21.92 -9.59
CA LEU A 125 23.62 23.38 -9.70
C LEU A 125 22.13 23.76 -9.62
N ALA A 126 21.24 22.94 -10.17
CA ALA A 126 19.80 23.11 -10.01
C ALA A 126 19.37 23.04 -8.53
N ASN A 127 19.87 22.05 -7.77
CA ASN A 127 19.56 21.90 -6.35
C ASN A 127 20.18 23.00 -5.49
N PHE A 128 21.38 23.48 -5.84
CA PHE A 128 22.06 24.57 -5.14
C PHE A 128 21.24 25.88 -5.16
N TYR A 129 20.57 26.19 -6.27
CA TYR A 129 19.71 27.39 -6.35
C TYR A 129 18.38 27.25 -5.61
N LEU A 130 17.92 26.02 -5.36
CA LEU A 130 16.67 25.75 -4.63
C LEU A 130 16.86 25.76 -3.10
N SER A 131 18.09 25.67 -2.60
CA SER A 131 18.41 25.50 -1.17
C SER A 131 19.08 26.73 -0.52
N ASN A 132 18.53 27.94 -0.71
CA ASN A 132 18.84 29.08 0.17
C ASN A 132 17.89 29.11 1.36
#